data_AF-Q4D4C7-F1
#
_entry.id   AF-Q4D4C7-F1
#
_cell.length_a   1.000
_cell.length_b   1.000
_cell.length_c   1.000
_cell.angle_alpha   90.00
_cell.angle_beta   90.00
_cell.angle_gamma   90.00
#
_symmetry.space_group_name_H-M   'P 1'
#
loop_
_entity.id
_entity.type
_entity.pdbx_description
1 polymer ?
#
loop_
_entity_poly.entity_id
_entity_poly.type
_entity_poly.pdbx_seq_one_letter_code
_entity_poly.pdbx_strand_id
1 'polypeptide(L)'
;MRSIRGVCCFSSLYTTQFRVHATYDVAPLSHKELFSIYQNWDKTRDELDLLEEVEERISKWKLNKWEMRIPPLLTAREKELMRQQQELLKSIFFDWGKCRDALNKDLELISSITGLPKGTVREKNRAWLQEEAAKLRWVGEVSKATRLRDAFLRLEVYGSRDHRLLERLCCIYGLGLQGSFESAFSNYIVEDPITKKIYVDEKNSFRDLLAYIIHTYPQIDIIYDFLGFNFIGGYRSSLRRYLECMVSRSTEGEKIPGRLVFGRGKPAEILFDFGNSNESLVSGECTQGFPDFVFVKGSDMTLIIIASENSWLRNRQLPHRKQMEGIARRASFVLGIPFSEVRVRNLLLPPTYLDKDSIVRINEAVLGLSKEEQRNLAPWLEMYQKELDSKDVDFCSLMKSTNEEEWLTL
;
A
#
# COMPACT_ATOMS: atom_id res chain seq x y z
N MET A 1 -74.18 -12.04 -23.64
CA MET A 1 -74.47 -10.91 -22.73
C MET A 1 -73.29 -10.72 -21.80
N ARG A 2 -72.78 -9.48 -21.75
CA ARG A 2 -72.10 -8.80 -20.62
C ARG A 2 -70.90 -9.54 -19.97
N SER A 3 -69.66 -9.10 -20.18
CA SER A 3 -69.06 -7.81 -19.75
C SER A 3 -68.27 -7.96 -18.44
N ILE A 4 -66.94 -7.79 -18.59
CA ILE A 4 -66.07 -6.93 -17.78
C ILE A 4 -65.80 -7.36 -16.33
N ARG A 5 -64.50 -7.47 -16.02
CA ARG A 5 -63.76 -6.90 -14.86
C ARG A 5 -62.56 -7.80 -14.57
N GLY A 6 -61.30 -7.38 -14.58
CA GLY A 6 -60.72 -6.06 -14.73
C GLY A 6 -59.25 -6.11 -14.29
N VAL A 7 -58.52 -5.06 -14.66
CA VAL A 7 -57.22 -4.61 -14.13
C VAL A 7 -55.96 -5.25 -14.74
N CYS A 8 -55.56 -4.61 -15.85
CA CYS A 8 -54.17 -4.40 -16.26
C CYS A 8 -53.39 -3.58 -15.20
N CYS A 9 -52.08 -3.83 -15.08
CA CYS A 9 -51.08 -2.77 -15.10
C CYS A 9 -49.69 -3.34 -15.47
N PHE A 10 -49.36 -3.17 -16.75
CA PHE A 10 -48.08 -2.80 -17.31
C PHE A 10 -46.78 -3.47 -16.80
N SER A 11 -46.33 -4.41 -17.63
CA SER A 11 -44.95 -4.50 -18.08
C SER A 11 -44.31 -3.13 -18.33
N SER A 12 -43.18 -2.84 -17.67
CA SER A 12 -42.11 -2.06 -18.30
C SER A 12 -40.81 -2.82 -18.12
N LEU A 13 -40.33 -3.37 -19.23
CA LEU A 13 -38.94 -3.69 -19.46
C LEU A 13 -38.11 -2.43 -19.18
N TYR A 14 -37.53 -2.32 -17.98
CA TYR A 14 -36.44 -1.39 -17.76
C TYR A 14 -35.16 -2.07 -18.25
N THR A 15 -34.80 -1.76 -19.50
CA THR A 15 -33.40 -1.76 -19.91
C THR A 15 -32.64 -0.86 -18.92
N THR A 16 -31.93 -1.47 -17.99
CA THR A 16 -30.95 -0.80 -17.13
C THR A 16 -29.89 -0.19 -18.06
N GLN A 17 -30.00 1.11 -18.31
CA GLN A 17 -28.88 1.90 -18.82
C GLN A 17 -27.78 1.87 -17.74
N PHE A 18 -26.88 0.89 -17.81
CA PHE A 18 -25.63 0.91 -17.07
C PHE A 18 -24.81 2.10 -17.55
N ARG A 19 -24.90 3.22 -16.84
CA ARG A 19 -24.04 4.38 -17.07
C ARG A 19 -22.75 4.19 -16.27
N VAL A 20 -21.64 4.18 -16.99
CA VAL A 20 -20.27 3.80 -16.59
C VAL A 20 -19.59 4.87 -15.69
N HIS A 21 -20.30 5.57 -14.80
CA HIS A 21 -19.83 6.78 -14.12
C HIS A 21 -20.36 6.89 -12.68
N ALA A 22 -19.79 7.80 -11.88
CA ALA A 22 -20.33 8.12 -10.56
C ALA A 22 -21.79 8.59 -10.68
N THR A 23 -22.70 7.90 -10.01
CA THR A 23 -24.13 8.24 -9.94
C THR A 23 -24.44 8.93 -8.63
N TYR A 24 -25.70 9.36 -8.47
CA TYR A 24 -26.19 10.03 -7.26
C TYR A 24 -26.04 9.16 -6.00
N ASP A 25 -26.08 7.83 -6.15
CA ASP A 25 -26.10 6.87 -5.04
C ASP A 25 -24.72 6.29 -4.71
N VAL A 26 -23.66 6.68 -5.43
CA VAL A 26 -22.30 6.19 -5.16
C VAL A 26 -21.67 7.04 -4.08
N ALA A 27 -21.04 6.38 -3.11
CA ALA A 27 -20.24 7.00 -2.05
C ALA A 27 -18.86 6.32 -2.00
N PRO A 28 -17.81 7.02 -1.49
CA PRO A 28 -16.56 6.36 -1.16
C PRO A 28 -16.81 5.28 -0.11
N LEU A 29 -16.18 4.12 -0.29
CA LEU A 29 -16.34 2.95 0.56
C LEU A 29 -15.23 2.90 1.61
N SER A 30 -15.57 2.48 2.81
CA SER A 30 -14.63 2.11 3.85
C SER A 30 -14.13 0.67 3.66
N HIS A 31 -13.01 0.33 4.29
CA HIS A 31 -12.49 -1.04 4.31
C HIS A 31 -13.55 -2.07 4.79
N LYS A 32 -14.36 -1.70 5.79
CA LYS A 32 -15.42 -2.56 6.33
C LYS A 32 -16.53 -2.81 5.32
N GLU A 33 -16.93 -1.77 4.58
CA GLU A 33 -17.95 -1.89 3.54
C GLU A 33 -17.45 -2.75 2.38
N LEU A 34 -16.20 -2.55 1.93
CA LEU A 34 -15.58 -3.42 0.95
C LEU A 34 -15.58 -4.89 1.41
N PHE A 35 -15.16 -5.15 2.65
CA PHE A 35 -15.17 -6.51 3.20
C PHE A 35 -16.57 -7.13 3.16
N SER A 36 -17.61 -6.36 3.50
CA SER A 36 -19.00 -6.83 3.46
C SER A 36 -19.51 -7.12 2.04
N ILE A 37 -19.10 -6.34 1.05
CA ILE A 37 -19.55 -6.49 -0.36
C ILE A 37 -18.92 -7.73 -1.00
N TYR A 38 -17.64 -8.01 -0.70
CA TYR A 38 -16.85 -9.05 -1.36
C TYR A 38 -16.67 -10.32 -0.50
N GLN A 39 -17.50 -10.53 0.53
CA GLN A 39 -17.36 -11.65 1.46
C GLN A 39 -17.47 -13.03 0.79
N ASN A 40 -18.28 -13.16 -0.26
CA ASN A 40 -18.50 -14.43 -0.96
C ASN A 40 -17.53 -14.57 -2.14
N TRP A 41 -16.35 -15.12 -1.88
CA TRP A 41 -15.33 -15.35 -2.90
C TRP A 41 -14.94 -16.82 -2.98
N ASP A 42 -14.99 -17.38 -4.20
CA ASP A 42 -14.48 -18.72 -4.50
C ASP A 42 -13.03 -18.64 -5.01
N LYS A 43 -12.15 -19.37 -4.31
CA LYS A 43 -10.68 -19.41 -4.47
C LYS A 43 -10.19 -20.06 -5.78
N THR A 44 -10.58 -19.55 -6.94
CA THR A 44 -10.39 -20.31 -8.19
C THR A 44 -9.39 -19.73 -9.18
N ARG A 45 -8.86 -18.52 -8.98
CA ARG A 45 -7.99 -17.86 -9.99
C ARG A 45 -6.67 -17.37 -9.40
N ASP A 46 -5.63 -17.46 -10.21
CA ASP A 46 -4.27 -16.99 -9.91
C ASP A 46 -4.22 -15.46 -9.77
N GLU A 47 -3.50 -14.99 -8.76
CA GLU A 47 -3.39 -13.57 -8.40
C GLU A 47 -2.75 -12.73 -9.51
N LEU A 48 -1.65 -13.22 -10.07
CA LEU A 48 -0.87 -12.48 -11.05
C LEU A 48 -1.62 -12.42 -12.38
N ASP A 49 -2.29 -13.50 -12.76
CA ASP A 49 -3.15 -13.52 -13.95
C ASP A 49 -4.32 -12.53 -13.83
N LEU A 50 -4.99 -12.49 -12.67
CA LEU A 50 -6.06 -11.53 -12.40
C LEU A 50 -5.55 -10.08 -12.43
N LEU A 51 -4.41 -9.82 -11.79
CA LEU A 51 -3.80 -8.50 -11.74
C LEU A 51 -3.43 -8.01 -13.14
N GLU A 52 -2.74 -8.84 -13.93
CA GLU A 52 -2.35 -8.49 -15.31
C GLU A 52 -3.57 -8.24 -16.21
N GLU A 53 -4.65 -9.03 -16.06
CA GLU A 53 -5.91 -8.85 -16.81
C GLU A 53 -6.57 -7.49 -16.50
N VAL A 54 -6.60 -7.10 -15.23
CA VAL A 54 -7.16 -5.82 -14.77
C VAL A 54 -6.29 -4.64 -15.23
N GLU A 55 -4.97 -4.75 -15.10
CA GLU A 55 -4.02 -3.72 -15.53
C GLU A 55 -4.02 -3.54 -17.06
N GLU A 56 -4.16 -4.61 -17.82
CA GLU A 56 -4.34 -4.54 -19.28
C GLU A 56 -5.62 -3.76 -19.62
N ARG A 57 -6.71 -4.00 -18.90
CA ARG A 57 -7.95 -3.25 -19.10
C ARG A 57 -7.78 -1.76 -18.83
N ILE A 58 -7.12 -1.39 -17.72
CA ILE A 58 -6.85 0.01 -17.36
C ILE A 58 -5.97 0.67 -18.43
N SER A 59 -4.93 -0.01 -18.92
CA SER A 59 -4.04 0.57 -19.92
C SER A 59 -4.70 0.87 -21.27
N LYS A 60 -5.82 0.20 -21.59
CA LYS A 60 -6.61 0.43 -22.81
C LYS A 60 -7.57 1.62 -22.65
N TRP A 61 -7.72 2.17 -21.44
CA TRP A 61 -8.56 3.34 -21.21
C TRP A 61 -7.93 4.61 -21.79
N LYS A 62 -8.80 5.45 -22.37
CA LYS A 62 -8.46 6.85 -22.68
C LYS A 62 -8.62 7.71 -21.43
N LEU A 63 -8.04 8.91 -21.44
CA LEU A 63 -8.07 9.85 -20.30
C LEU A 63 -9.50 10.15 -19.81
N ASN A 64 -10.47 10.24 -20.71
CA ASN A 64 -11.88 10.49 -20.37
C ASN A 64 -12.53 9.38 -19.52
N LYS A 65 -11.99 8.16 -19.47
CA LYS A 65 -12.49 7.10 -18.56
C LYS A 65 -12.18 7.39 -17.09
N TRP A 66 -11.24 8.29 -16.82
CA TRP A 66 -10.96 8.79 -15.48
C TRP A 66 -11.88 9.95 -15.11
N GLU A 67 -12.59 10.54 -16.06
CA GLU A 67 -13.54 11.61 -15.77
C GLU A 67 -14.85 11.05 -15.18
N MET A 68 -15.59 11.90 -14.45
CA MET A 68 -16.88 11.55 -13.82
C MET A 68 -16.81 10.31 -12.91
N ARG A 69 -15.77 10.26 -12.06
CA ARG A 69 -15.57 9.20 -11.04
C ARG A 69 -15.77 9.69 -9.61
N ILE A 70 -15.71 11.00 -9.40
CA ILE A 70 -15.92 11.61 -8.09
C ILE A 70 -17.43 11.72 -7.82
N PRO A 71 -17.93 11.18 -6.69
CA PRO A 71 -19.33 11.28 -6.33
C PRO A 71 -19.83 12.74 -6.23
N PRO A 72 -21.02 13.04 -6.78
CA PRO A 72 -21.51 14.42 -6.87
C PRO A 72 -21.97 15.00 -5.53
N LEU A 73 -22.31 14.18 -4.53
CA LEU A 73 -22.93 14.63 -3.27
C LEU A 73 -21.98 14.90 -2.12
N LEU A 74 -20.68 14.72 -2.34
CA LEU A 74 -19.65 15.00 -1.34
C LEU A 74 -19.47 16.49 -1.10
N THR A 75 -19.00 16.85 0.09
CA THR A 75 -18.58 18.21 0.41
C THR A 75 -17.39 18.62 -0.48
N ALA A 76 -17.17 19.92 -0.67
CA ALA A 76 -16.07 20.42 -1.51
C ALA A 76 -14.69 19.90 -1.05
N ARG A 77 -14.49 19.79 0.27
CA ARG A 77 -13.24 19.25 0.86
C ARG A 77 -13.06 17.76 0.52
N GLU A 78 -14.10 16.96 0.69
CA GLU A 78 -14.06 15.52 0.38
C GLU A 78 -13.83 15.28 -1.13
N LYS A 79 -14.48 16.07 -1.98
CA LYS A 79 -14.25 16.00 -3.44
C LYS A 79 -12.80 16.29 -3.80
N GLU A 80 -12.20 17.30 -3.18
CA GLU A 80 -10.80 17.65 -3.44
C GLU A 80 -9.84 16.54 -3.00
N LEU A 81 -10.06 15.96 -1.82
CA LEU A 81 -9.26 14.83 -1.32
C LEU A 81 -9.39 13.60 -2.23
N MET A 82 -10.62 13.26 -2.66
CA MET A 82 -10.84 12.19 -3.63
C MET A 82 -10.19 12.49 -4.97
N ARG A 83 -10.22 13.74 -5.43
CA ARG A 83 -9.54 14.16 -6.67
C ARG A 83 -8.04 13.95 -6.59
N GLN A 84 -7.41 14.33 -5.48
CA GLN A 84 -5.98 14.14 -5.25
C GLN A 84 -5.61 12.66 -5.23
N GLN A 85 -6.37 11.85 -4.50
CA GLN A 85 -6.19 10.40 -4.46
C GLN A 85 -6.37 9.77 -5.85
N GLN A 86 -7.39 10.17 -6.60
CA GLN A 86 -7.63 9.67 -7.95
C GLN A 86 -6.50 10.06 -8.92
N GLU A 87 -5.99 11.29 -8.83
CA GLU A 87 -4.87 11.72 -9.68
C GLU A 87 -3.57 11.00 -9.31
N LEU A 88 -3.32 10.73 -8.01
CA LEU A 88 -2.20 9.89 -7.58
C LEU A 88 -2.30 8.48 -8.19
N LEU A 89 -3.45 7.81 -8.01
CA LEU A 89 -3.68 6.46 -8.55
C LEU A 89 -3.49 6.44 -10.07
N LYS A 90 -4.10 7.42 -10.75
CA LYS A 90 -3.95 7.60 -12.20
C LYS A 90 -2.48 7.75 -12.59
N SER A 91 -1.71 8.63 -11.93
CA SER A 91 -0.28 8.80 -12.22
C SER A 91 0.48 7.48 -12.12
N ILE A 92 0.24 6.71 -11.06
CA ILE A 92 0.91 5.42 -10.83
C ILE A 92 0.56 4.41 -11.91
N PHE A 93 -0.73 4.28 -12.29
CA PHE A 93 -1.12 3.40 -13.39
C PHE A 93 -0.51 3.80 -14.74
N PHE A 94 -0.38 5.10 -15.02
CA PHE A 94 0.26 5.58 -16.24
C PHE A 94 1.76 5.27 -16.27
N ASP A 95 2.46 5.46 -15.15
CA ASP A 95 3.88 5.16 -15.06
C ASP A 95 4.14 3.64 -15.07
N TRP A 96 3.28 2.85 -14.43
CA TRP A 96 3.30 1.39 -14.54
C TRP A 96 3.04 0.93 -15.98
N GLY A 97 2.07 1.55 -16.68
CA GLY A 97 1.79 1.26 -18.08
C GLY A 97 3.01 1.46 -18.98
N LYS A 98 3.73 2.59 -18.82
CA LYS A 98 4.99 2.85 -19.54
C LYS A 98 6.08 1.82 -19.20
N CYS A 99 6.20 1.45 -17.92
CA CYS A 99 7.15 0.44 -17.46
C CYS A 99 6.85 -0.91 -18.12
N ARG A 100 5.60 -1.38 -18.05
CA ARG A 100 5.14 -2.63 -18.66
C ARG A 100 5.35 -2.66 -20.16
N ASP A 101 5.07 -1.56 -20.86
CA ASP A 101 5.33 -1.45 -22.31
C ASP A 101 6.82 -1.56 -22.64
N ALA A 102 7.69 -0.97 -21.81
CA ALA A 102 9.15 -1.11 -21.96
C ALA A 102 9.61 -2.57 -21.70
N LEU A 103 9.07 -3.23 -20.67
CA LEU A 103 9.35 -4.63 -20.38
C LEU A 103 8.90 -5.55 -21.52
N ASN A 104 7.71 -5.33 -22.07
CA ASN A 104 7.20 -6.10 -23.21
C ASN A 104 8.07 -5.91 -24.46
N LYS A 105 8.56 -4.69 -24.73
CA LYS A 105 9.52 -4.43 -25.81
C LYS A 105 10.85 -5.15 -25.59
N ASP A 106 11.37 -5.17 -24.36
CA ASP A 106 12.59 -5.92 -24.03
C ASP A 106 12.36 -7.44 -24.20
N LEU A 107 11.21 -7.98 -23.77
CA LEU A 107 10.85 -9.39 -23.99
C LEU A 107 10.71 -9.74 -25.49
N GLU A 108 10.08 -8.88 -26.28
CA GLU A 108 10.00 -9.01 -27.75
C GLU A 108 11.38 -8.97 -28.40
N LEU A 109 12.24 -8.07 -27.95
CA LEU A 109 13.60 -7.95 -28.47
C LEU A 109 14.41 -9.22 -28.16
N ILE A 110 14.37 -9.73 -26.94
CA ILE A 110 15.08 -10.97 -26.59
C ILE A 110 14.49 -12.16 -27.36
N SER A 111 13.17 -12.27 -27.40
CA SER A 111 12.46 -13.34 -28.14
C SER A 111 12.82 -13.32 -29.62
N SER A 112 12.86 -12.14 -30.26
CA SER A 112 13.22 -12.00 -31.68
C SER A 112 14.70 -12.28 -31.97
N ILE A 113 15.61 -11.98 -31.04
CA ILE A 113 17.04 -12.26 -31.19
C ILE A 113 17.34 -13.75 -30.99
N THR A 114 16.73 -14.38 -29.98
CA THR A 114 17.07 -15.74 -29.54
C THR A 114 16.16 -16.83 -30.12
N GLY A 115 14.99 -16.45 -30.65
CA GLY A 115 13.95 -17.38 -31.11
C GLY A 115 13.17 -18.04 -29.97
N LEU A 116 13.40 -17.66 -28.71
CA LEU A 116 12.67 -18.23 -27.57
C LEU A 116 11.29 -17.60 -27.40
N PRO A 117 10.29 -18.37 -26.94
CA PRO A 117 9.01 -17.81 -26.52
C PRO A 117 9.17 -16.81 -25.36
N LYS A 118 8.38 -15.73 -25.37
CA LYS A 118 8.44 -14.68 -24.34
C LYS A 118 8.34 -15.21 -22.91
N GLY A 119 7.50 -16.22 -22.67
CA GLY A 119 7.32 -16.83 -21.34
C GLY A 119 8.61 -17.46 -20.80
N THR A 120 9.36 -18.16 -21.65
CA THR A 120 10.60 -18.84 -21.29
C THR A 120 11.76 -17.88 -21.04
N VAL A 121 11.71 -16.65 -21.57
CA VAL A 121 12.76 -15.63 -21.38
C VAL A 121 12.90 -15.26 -19.90
N ARG A 122 11.79 -15.19 -19.16
CA ARG A 122 11.79 -14.81 -17.74
C ARG A 122 12.47 -15.83 -16.83
N GLU A 123 12.54 -17.09 -17.25
CA GLU A 123 13.14 -18.18 -16.48
C GLU A 123 14.66 -18.33 -16.70
N LYS A 124 15.23 -17.55 -17.64
CA LYS A 124 16.64 -17.67 -17.99
C LYS A 124 17.55 -16.99 -16.98
N ASN A 125 18.78 -17.49 -16.89
CA ASN A 125 19.81 -17.00 -15.97
C ASN A 125 20.95 -16.29 -16.73
N ARG A 126 21.88 -15.71 -15.97
CA ARG A 126 23.06 -15.01 -16.53
C ARG A 126 24.01 -15.93 -17.32
N ALA A 127 24.07 -17.22 -17.01
CA ALA A 127 24.91 -18.18 -17.75
C ALA A 127 24.38 -18.36 -19.19
N TRP A 128 23.06 -18.55 -19.33
CA TRP A 128 22.39 -18.58 -20.63
C TRP A 128 22.64 -17.28 -21.42
N LEU A 129 22.56 -16.11 -20.76
CA LEU A 129 22.87 -14.84 -21.42
C LEU A 129 24.31 -14.82 -21.97
N GLN A 130 25.28 -15.32 -21.20
CA GLN A 130 26.68 -15.35 -21.64
C GLN A 130 26.86 -16.24 -22.86
N GLU A 131 26.20 -17.40 -22.90
CA GLU A 131 26.23 -18.31 -24.06
C GLU A 131 25.60 -17.67 -25.30
N GLU A 132 24.40 -17.10 -25.18
CA GLU A 132 23.71 -16.48 -26.32
C GLU A 132 24.42 -15.22 -26.83
N ALA A 133 24.94 -14.40 -25.92
CA ALA A 133 25.73 -13.23 -26.29
C ALA A 133 27.05 -13.64 -26.96
N ALA A 134 27.69 -14.73 -26.52
CA ALA A 134 28.89 -15.28 -27.14
C ALA A 134 28.59 -15.83 -28.55
N LYS A 135 27.48 -16.57 -28.74
CA LYS A 135 27.03 -17.03 -30.06
C LYS A 135 26.83 -15.87 -31.03
N LEU A 136 26.12 -14.82 -30.61
CA LEU A 136 25.91 -13.64 -31.46
C LEU A 136 27.22 -12.91 -31.81
N ARG A 137 28.14 -12.78 -30.84
CA ARG A 137 29.46 -12.20 -31.09
C ARG A 137 30.30 -13.07 -32.03
N TRP A 138 30.23 -14.39 -31.90
CA TRP A 138 30.94 -15.34 -32.75
C TRP A 138 30.53 -15.23 -34.22
N VAL A 139 29.24 -15.01 -34.49
CA VAL A 139 28.71 -14.81 -35.85
C VAL A 139 28.95 -13.37 -36.36
N GLY A 140 29.54 -12.49 -35.54
CA GLY A 140 29.85 -11.10 -35.90
C GLY A 140 28.71 -10.10 -35.64
N GLU A 141 27.60 -10.52 -35.04
CA GLU A 141 26.44 -9.67 -34.76
C GLU A 141 26.57 -8.91 -33.42
N VAL A 142 27.67 -8.15 -33.27
CA VAL A 142 28.05 -7.49 -32.00
C VAL A 142 26.96 -6.52 -31.49
N SER A 143 26.29 -5.78 -32.39
CA SER A 143 25.21 -4.87 -32.00
C SER A 143 24.02 -5.60 -31.39
N LYS A 144 23.62 -6.75 -31.96
CA LYS A 144 22.55 -7.58 -31.39
C LYS A 144 22.96 -8.18 -30.05
N ALA A 145 24.20 -8.62 -29.91
CA ALA A 145 24.73 -9.12 -28.64
C ALA A 145 24.66 -8.06 -27.52
N THR A 146 25.02 -6.80 -27.82
CA THR A 146 24.89 -5.69 -26.85
C THR A 146 23.44 -5.40 -26.50
N ARG A 147 22.54 -5.34 -27.50
CA ARG A 147 21.10 -5.14 -27.28
C ARG A 147 20.48 -6.24 -26.42
N LEU A 148 20.83 -7.51 -26.69
CA LEU A 148 20.42 -8.68 -25.90
C LEU A 148 20.85 -8.52 -24.44
N ARG A 149 22.13 -8.20 -24.21
CA ARG A 149 22.68 -7.98 -22.86
C ARG A 149 21.93 -6.86 -22.14
N ASP A 150 21.77 -5.71 -22.76
CA ASP A 150 21.19 -4.54 -22.11
C ASP A 150 19.69 -4.75 -21.79
N ALA A 151 18.94 -5.40 -22.68
CA ALA A 151 17.56 -5.79 -22.44
C ALA A 151 17.43 -6.83 -21.32
N PHE A 152 18.30 -7.84 -21.30
CA PHE A 152 18.29 -8.87 -20.27
C PHE A 152 18.62 -8.30 -18.89
N LEU A 153 19.62 -7.42 -18.78
CA LEU A 153 19.99 -6.78 -17.52
C LEU A 153 18.87 -5.91 -16.95
N ARG A 154 18.07 -5.23 -17.79
CA ARG A 154 16.87 -4.52 -17.32
C ARG A 154 15.76 -5.46 -16.88
N LEU A 155 15.52 -6.54 -17.64
CA LEU A 155 14.53 -7.55 -17.29
C LEU A 155 14.88 -8.31 -16.01
N GLU A 156 16.16 -8.48 -15.69
CA GLU A 156 16.56 -9.09 -14.42
C GLU A 156 16.13 -8.25 -13.21
N VAL A 157 16.14 -6.92 -13.33
CA VAL A 157 15.77 -6.00 -12.24
C VAL A 157 14.25 -5.80 -12.15
N TYR A 158 13.58 -5.65 -13.29
CA TYR A 158 12.17 -5.20 -13.36
C TYR A 158 11.21 -6.25 -13.94
N GLY A 159 11.72 -7.32 -14.55
CA GLY A 159 10.95 -8.24 -15.39
C GLY A 159 10.19 -9.33 -14.65
N SER A 160 10.32 -9.39 -13.31
CA SER A 160 9.51 -10.31 -12.51
C SER A 160 8.03 -9.94 -12.55
N ARG A 161 7.15 -10.94 -12.62
CA ARG A 161 5.69 -10.72 -12.66
C ARG A 161 5.15 -10.03 -11.42
N ASP A 162 5.81 -10.25 -10.28
CA ASP A 162 5.50 -9.70 -8.98
C ASP A 162 6.23 -8.37 -8.69
N HIS A 163 6.93 -7.78 -9.68
CA HIS A 163 7.58 -6.49 -9.48
C HIS A 163 6.58 -5.45 -8.97
N ARG A 164 6.86 -4.84 -7.81
CA ARG A 164 5.95 -3.91 -7.11
C ARG A 164 4.54 -4.47 -6.87
N LEU A 165 4.40 -5.78 -6.60
CA LEU A 165 3.10 -6.44 -6.40
C LEU A 165 2.21 -5.70 -5.41
N LEU A 166 2.68 -5.45 -4.18
CA LEU A 166 1.87 -4.79 -3.15
C LEU A 166 1.41 -3.37 -3.55
N GLU A 167 2.28 -2.59 -4.22
CA GLU A 167 1.91 -1.25 -4.70
C GLU A 167 0.78 -1.33 -5.73
N ARG A 168 0.86 -2.28 -6.66
CA ARG A 168 -0.16 -2.51 -7.69
C ARG A 168 -1.48 -3.00 -7.09
N LEU A 169 -1.44 -3.94 -6.14
CA LEU A 169 -2.63 -4.38 -5.41
C LEU A 169 -3.26 -3.23 -4.61
N CYS A 170 -2.46 -2.40 -3.95
CA CYS A 170 -2.94 -1.21 -3.25
C CYS A 170 -3.57 -0.19 -4.21
N CYS A 171 -3.07 -0.07 -5.45
CA CYS A 171 -3.71 0.78 -6.46
C CYS A 171 -5.10 0.24 -6.86
N ILE A 172 -5.23 -1.07 -7.06
CA ILE A 172 -6.53 -1.72 -7.33
C ILE A 172 -7.49 -1.54 -6.14
N TYR A 173 -7.00 -1.80 -4.93
CA TYR A 173 -7.74 -1.58 -3.69
C TYR A 173 -8.19 -0.12 -3.55
N GLY A 174 -7.32 0.84 -3.89
CA GLY A 174 -7.64 2.27 -3.92
C GLY A 174 -8.74 2.63 -4.93
N LEU A 175 -8.75 2.01 -6.12
CA LEU A 175 -9.87 2.15 -7.07
C LEU A 175 -11.16 1.55 -6.48
N GLY A 176 -11.06 0.44 -5.75
CA GLY A 176 -12.19 -0.17 -5.05
C GLY A 176 -12.80 0.75 -3.99
N LEU A 177 -11.95 1.38 -3.16
CA LEU A 177 -12.37 2.35 -2.13
C LEU A 177 -13.13 3.55 -2.72
N GLN A 178 -12.88 3.92 -3.97
CA GLN A 178 -13.62 5.01 -4.61
C GLN A 178 -15.06 4.63 -4.98
N GLY A 179 -15.39 3.33 -5.06
CA GLY A 179 -16.74 2.82 -5.34
C GLY A 179 -17.27 3.06 -6.76
N SER A 180 -16.68 3.97 -7.53
CA SER A 180 -17.16 4.37 -8.86
C SER A 180 -16.58 3.57 -10.02
N PHE A 181 -15.56 2.75 -9.79
CA PHE A 181 -14.77 2.13 -10.86
C PHE A 181 -15.21 0.72 -11.24
N GLU A 182 -15.93 -0.01 -10.37
CA GLU A 182 -16.29 -1.42 -10.61
C GLU A 182 -17.02 -1.63 -11.96
N SER A 183 -17.97 -0.75 -12.28
CA SER A 183 -18.75 -0.81 -13.53
C SER A 183 -17.92 -0.56 -14.78
N ALA A 184 -16.71 0.00 -14.65
CA ALA A 184 -15.83 0.28 -15.78
C ALA A 184 -15.06 -0.94 -16.29
N PHE A 185 -15.14 -2.08 -15.62
CA PHE A 185 -14.38 -3.30 -15.95
C PHE A 185 -15.20 -4.41 -16.62
N SER A 186 -16.51 -4.22 -16.80
CA SER A 186 -17.41 -5.19 -17.43
C SER A 186 -18.12 -4.59 -18.65
N ASN A 187 -18.89 -5.42 -19.37
CA ASN A 187 -19.74 -5.02 -20.49
C ASN A 187 -18.95 -4.48 -21.69
N TYR A 188 -17.81 -5.08 -21.99
CA TYR A 188 -17.02 -4.73 -23.17
C TYR A 188 -17.48 -5.52 -24.40
N ILE A 189 -17.60 -4.84 -25.53
CA ILE A 189 -17.79 -5.51 -26.83
C ILE A 189 -16.43 -6.03 -27.28
N VAL A 190 -16.31 -7.33 -27.48
CA VAL A 190 -15.07 -8.01 -27.85
C VAL A 190 -15.30 -8.94 -29.04
N GLU A 191 -14.23 -9.24 -29.77
CA GLU A 191 -14.22 -10.16 -30.89
C GLU A 191 -13.43 -11.42 -30.49
N ASP A 192 -14.03 -12.59 -30.66
CA ASP A 192 -13.33 -13.86 -30.49
C ASP A 192 -12.24 -14.00 -31.58
N PRO A 193 -10.96 -14.20 -31.20
CA PRO A 193 -9.86 -14.26 -32.16
C PRO A 193 -9.98 -15.42 -33.16
N ILE A 194 -10.59 -16.54 -32.77
CA ILE A 194 -10.74 -17.76 -33.57
C ILE A 194 -12.01 -17.67 -34.41
N THR A 195 -13.16 -17.40 -33.77
CA THR A 195 -14.47 -17.48 -34.46
C THR A 195 -14.88 -16.18 -35.14
N LYS A 196 -14.18 -15.06 -34.87
CA LYS A 196 -14.51 -13.71 -35.36
C LYS A 196 -15.91 -13.23 -34.96
N LYS A 197 -16.53 -13.89 -33.98
CA LYS A 197 -17.84 -13.50 -33.44
C LYS A 197 -17.68 -12.36 -32.45
N ILE A 198 -18.56 -11.37 -32.59
CA ILE A 198 -18.66 -10.24 -31.68
C ILE A 198 -19.63 -10.61 -30.55
N TYR A 199 -19.22 -10.42 -29.29
CA TYR A 199 -20.05 -10.65 -28.11
C TYR A 199 -19.79 -9.58 -27.03
N VAL A 200 -20.68 -9.53 -26.03
CA VAL A 200 -20.51 -8.68 -24.85
C VAL A 200 -19.90 -9.53 -23.74
N ASP A 201 -18.69 -9.14 -23.32
CA ASP A 201 -18.01 -9.73 -22.18
C ASP A 201 -18.56 -9.13 -20.88
N GLU A 202 -19.37 -9.91 -20.18
CA GLU A 202 -19.99 -9.55 -18.89
C GLU A 202 -19.08 -9.85 -17.70
N LYS A 203 -17.93 -10.50 -17.92
CA LYS A 203 -16.98 -10.83 -16.85
C LYS A 203 -16.43 -9.57 -16.20
N ASN A 204 -16.25 -9.61 -14.88
CA ASN A 204 -15.67 -8.51 -14.11
C ASN A 204 -14.45 -8.96 -13.30
N SER A 205 -13.29 -9.02 -13.95
CA SER A 205 -12.04 -9.46 -13.33
C SER A 205 -11.55 -8.51 -12.23
N PHE A 206 -11.99 -7.24 -12.22
CA PHE A 206 -11.72 -6.30 -11.13
C PHE A 206 -12.46 -6.69 -9.85
N ARG A 207 -13.73 -7.12 -9.98
CA ARG A 207 -14.53 -7.65 -8.88
C ARG A 207 -13.86 -8.89 -8.26
N ASP A 208 -13.40 -9.80 -9.12
CA ASP A 208 -12.72 -11.03 -8.69
C ASP A 208 -11.40 -10.72 -7.96
N LEU A 209 -10.61 -9.78 -8.49
CA LEU A 209 -9.34 -9.38 -7.90
C LEU A 209 -9.52 -8.64 -6.56
N LEU A 210 -10.49 -7.73 -6.44
CA LEU A 210 -10.77 -7.08 -5.16
C LEU A 210 -11.18 -8.09 -4.08
N ALA A 211 -12.01 -9.07 -4.46
CA ALA A 211 -12.38 -10.14 -3.55
C ALA A 211 -11.15 -10.96 -3.11
N TYR A 212 -10.29 -11.35 -4.05
CA TYR A 212 -9.02 -12.01 -3.73
C TYR A 212 -8.17 -11.18 -2.74
N ILE A 213 -7.99 -9.88 -3.01
CA ILE A 213 -7.17 -8.99 -2.18
C ILE A 213 -7.69 -8.95 -0.74
N ILE A 214 -9.00 -8.77 -0.56
CA ILE A 214 -9.63 -8.63 0.77
C ILE A 214 -9.50 -9.92 1.59
N HIS A 215 -9.65 -11.09 0.96
CA HIS A 215 -9.57 -12.38 1.65
C HIS A 215 -8.13 -12.84 1.92
N THR A 216 -7.19 -12.48 1.06
CA THR A 216 -5.79 -12.92 1.15
C THR A 216 -4.93 -11.96 1.98
N TYR A 217 -5.21 -10.65 1.92
CA TYR A 217 -4.45 -9.61 2.60
C TYR A 217 -5.30 -8.89 3.66
N PRO A 218 -5.49 -9.48 4.86
CA PRO A 218 -6.35 -8.91 5.90
C PRO A 218 -5.87 -7.54 6.43
N GLN A 219 -4.60 -7.19 6.20
CA GLN A 219 -4.00 -5.91 6.58
C GLN A 219 -3.80 -4.98 5.37
N ILE A 220 -4.49 -5.20 4.25
CA ILE A 220 -4.32 -4.40 3.03
C ILE A 220 -4.57 -2.90 3.26
N ASP A 221 -5.47 -2.56 4.16
CA ASP A 221 -5.74 -1.18 4.55
C ASP A 221 -4.56 -0.52 5.28
N ILE A 222 -3.86 -1.28 6.15
CA ILE A 222 -2.62 -0.83 6.78
C ILE A 222 -1.52 -0.63 5.73
N ILE A 223 -1.37 -1.59 4.80
CA ILE A 223 -0.36 -1.50 3.73
C ILE A 223 -0.65 -0.29 2.81
N TYR A 224 -1.92 -0.07 2.46
CA TYR A 224 -2.38 1.05 1.65
C TYR A 224 -2.00 2.40 2.29
N ASP A 225 -2.25 2.55 3.58
CA ASP A 225 -1.87 3.73 4.34
C ASP A 225 -0.34 3.87 4.44
N PHE A 226 0.39 2.79 4.70
CA PHE A 226 1.86 2.79 4.81
C PHE A 226 2.54 3.17 3.50
N LEU A 227 1.98 2.81 2.35
CA LEU A 227 2.51 3.22 1.05
C LEU A 227 2.29 4.72 0.76
N GLY A 228 1.45 5.39 1.54
CA GLY A 228 1.17 6.82 1.45
C GLY A 228 -0.05 7.17 0.59
N PHE A 229 -0.98 6.23 0.38
CA PHE A 229 -2.16 6.47 -0.44
C PHE A 229 -3.33 7.18 0.29
N ASN A 230 -3.25 7.31 1.62
CA ASN A 230 -4.29 7.94 2.44
C ASN A 230 -3.96 9.41 2.76
N PHE A 231 -4.52 10.32 1.98
CA PHE A 231 -4.35 11.77 2.16
C PHE A 231 -5.20 12.37 3.28
N ILE A 232 -6.23 11.67 3.78
CA ILE A 232 -7.19 12.26 4.73
C ILE A 232 -6.65 12.23 6.16
N GLY A 233 -6.11 11.09 6.57
CA GLY A 233 -5.59 10.87 7.93
C GLY A 233 -4.13 10.47 8.00
N GLY A 234 -3.47 10.33 6.84
CA GLY A 234 -2.16 9.71 6.76
C GLY A 234 -2.18 8.28 7.29
N TYR A 235 -1.00 7.78 7.68
CA TYR A 235 -0.84 6.40 8.12
C TYR A 235 -0.89 6.22 9.64
N ARG A 236 -1.05 7.29 10.44
CA ARG A 236 -0.97 7.23 11.91
C ARG A 236 -1.95 6.25 12.52
N SER A 237 -3.21 6.26 12.08
CA SER A 237 -4.24 5.38 12.61
C SER A 237 -3.98 3.90 12.29
N SER A 238 -3.44 3.63 11.10
CA SER A 238 -3.01 2.31 10.67
C SER A 238 -1.72 1.86 11.37
N LEU A 239 -0.79 2.78 11.65
CA LEU A 239 0.40 2.50 12.47
C LEU A 239 -0.01 2.10 13.88
N ARG A 240 -0.97 2.82 14.48
CA ARG A 240 -1.50 2.43 15.79
C ARG A 240 -2.04 1.01 15.77
N ARG A 241 -2.91 0.67 14.82
CA ARG A 241 -3.49 -0.68 14.69
C ARG A 241 -2.41 -1.73 14.46
N TYR A 242 -1.42 -1.43 13.64
CA TYR A 242 -0.27 -2.29 13.41
C TYR A 242 0.51 -2.56 14.71
N LEU A 243 0.85 -1.51 15.47
CA LEU A 243 1.52 -1.63 16.77
C LEU A 243 0.68 -2.43 17.76
N GLU A 244 -0.64 -2.20 17.83
CA GLU A 244 -1.56 -2.97 18.68
C GLU A 244 -1.57 -4.46 18.31
N CYS A 245 -1.61 -4.80 17.02
CA CYS A 245 -1.53 -6.19 16.55
C CYS A 245 -0.20 -6.84 16.96
N MET A 246 0.90 -6.12 16.79
CA MET A 246 2.23 -6.63 17.14
C MET A 246 2.39 -6.87 18.65
N VAL A 247 1.97 -5.91 19.48
CA VAL A 247 2.05 -5.99 20.95
C VAL A 247 1.10 -7.06 21.53
N SER A 248 -0.09 -7.21 20.94
CA SER A 248 -1.05 -8.24 21.35
C SER A 248 -0.70 -9.64 20.83
N ARG A 249 0.24 -9.75 19.87
CA ARG A 249 0.55 -10.99 19.14
C ARG A 249 -0.66 -11.60 18.46
N SER A 250 -1.62 -10.76 18.09
CA SER A 250 -2.86 -11.16 17.44
C SER A 250 -2.88 -10.65 16.02
N THR A 251 -3.17 -11.55 15.08
CA THR A 251 -3.48 -11.17 13.69
C THR A 251 -4.89 -10.56 13.60
N GLU A 252 -5.77 -10.89 14.55
CA GLU A 252 -7.08 -10.29 14.69
C GLU A 252 -6.94 -8.97 15.46
N GLY A 253 -7.06 -7.86 14.73
CA GLY A 253 -7.02 -6.50 15.28
C GLY A 253 -8.24 -6.16 16.10
N GLU A 254 -8.53 -6.92 17.15
CA GLU A 254 -9.48 -6.51 18.18
C GLU A 254 -8.98 -5.17 18.75
N LYS A 255 -9.67 -4.10 18.37
CA LYS A 255 -9.39 -2.76 18.90
C LYS A 255 -9.61 -2.79 20.39
N ILE A 256 -8.52 -2.74 21.14
CA ILE A 256 -8.59 -2.52 22.57
C ILE A 256 -9.09 -1.09 22.78
N PRO A 257 -10.24 -0.88 23.43
CA PRO A 257 -10.80 0.45 23.62
C PRO A 257 -9.85 1.32 24.44
N GLY A 258 -9.76 2.59 24.08
CA GLY A 258 -8.94 3.58 24.78
C GLY A 258 -7.69 3.99 24.01
N ARG A 259 -6.68 4.49 24.73
CA ARG A 259 -5.39 4.94 24.18
C ARG A 259 -4.20 4.20 24.79
N LEU A 260 -4.45 3.26 25.71
CA LEU A 260 -3.43 2.51 26.42
C LEU A 260 -3.65 1.03 26.16
N VAL A 261 -2.62 0.35 25.71
CA VAL A 261 -2.64 -1.07 25.38
C VAL A 261 -1.53 -1.77 26.14
N PHE A 262 -1.89 -2.84 26.84
CA PHE A 262 -0.96 -3.69 27.57
C PHE A 262 -0.72 -4.96 26.76
N GLY A 263 0.55 -5.26 26.49
CA GLY A 263 0.94 -6.52 25.87
C GLY A 263 0.80 -7.69 26.83
N ARG A 264 0.69 -8.89 26.28
CA ARG A 264 0.61 -10.14 27.06
C ARG A 264 1.98 -10.72 27.41
N GLY A 265 3.05 -10.11 26.90
CA GLY A 265 4.43 -10.58 27.05
C GLY A 265 5.03 -10.39 28.44
N LYS A 266 6.16 -11.08 28.66
CA LYS A 266 7.13 -10.78 29.72
C LYS A 266 8.44 -10.38 29.04
N PRO A 267 9.03 -9.20 29.33
CA PRO A 267 8.58 -8.20 30.29
C PRO A 267 7.28 -7.52 29.86
N ALA A 268 6.63 -6.83 30.80
CA ALA A 268 5.40 -6.08 30.51
C ALA A 268 5.63 -5.07 29.39
N GLU A 269 4.73 -5.07 28.43
CA GLU A 269 4.74 -4.15 27.29
C GLU A 269 3.58 -3.18 27.40
N ILE A 270 3.83 -1.90 27.18
CA ILE A 270 2.83 -0.83 27.25
C ILE A 270 2.95 0.02 26.00
N LEU A 271 1.87 0.11 25.23
CA LEU A 271 1.72 1.05 24.13
C LEU A 271 0.74 2.14 24.53
N PHE A 272 1.20 3.39 24.46
CA PHE A 272 0.38 4.56 24.73
C PHE A 272 0.27 5.45 23.49
N ASP A 273 -0.96 5.64 23.02
CA ASP A 273 -1.34 6.62 22.01
C ASP A 273 -1.43 8.01 22.65
N PHE A 274 -0.35 8.78 22.53
CA PHE A 274 -0.18 10.06 23.22
C PHE A 274 -1.07 11.14 22.58
N GLY A 275 -0.95 11.32 21.26
CA GLY A 275 -1.74 12.28 20.50
C GLY A 275 -1.25 12.43 19.06
N ASN A 276 -2.00 13.14 18.23
CA ASN A 276 -1.63 13.40 16.84
C ASN A 276 -0.70 14.62 16.77
N SER A 277 0.59 14.39 16.56
CA SER A 277 1.58 15.47 16.55
C SER A 277 1.30 16.51 15.45
N ASN A 278 0.76 16.10 14.31
CA ASN A 278 0.43 17.02 13.21
C ASN A 278 -0.66 18.03 13.58
N GLU A 279 -1.69 17.61 14.33
CA GLU A 279 -2.75 18.52 14.79
C GLU A 279 -2.24 19.46 15.90
N SER A 280 -1.45 18.92 16.83
CA SER A 280 -0.99 19.65 18.01
C SER A 280 0.15 20.65 17.72
N LEU A 281 0.94 20.44 16.67
CA LEU A 281 1.96 21.41 16.23
C LEU A 281 1.35 22.67 15.64
N VAL A 282 0.26 22.51 14.87
CA VAL A 282 -0.41 23.61 14.16
C VAL A 282 -1.26 24.44 15.11
N SER A 283 -1.85 23.84 16.16
CA SER A 283 -2.63 24.57 17.17
C SER A 283 -1.78 25.52 18.02
N GLY A 284 -0.45 25.47 17.92
CA GLY A 284 0.47 26.32 18.70
C GLY A 284 0.55 25.93 20.18
N GLU A 285 -0.17 24.89 20.61
CA GLU A 285 -0.18 24.41 22.00
C GLU A 285 1.08 23.60 22.32
N CYS A 286 1.78 23.07 21.32
CA CYS A 286 2.97 22.26 21.55
C CYS A 286 4.25 23.09 21.77
N THR A 287 4.65 23.14 23.04
CA THR A 287 6.06 23.22 23.43
C THR A 287 6.82 22.01 22.88
N GLN A 288 8.07 22.22 22.46
CA GLN A 288 9.00 21.21 21.90
C GLN A 288 8.80 19.78 22.45
N GLY A 289 8.87 18.76 21.59
CA GLY A 289 8.93 17.35 22.01
C GLY A 289 7.58 16.66 22.24
N PHE A 290 6.75 16.54 21.20
CA PHE A 290 5.44 15.89 21.26
C PHE A 290 5.45 14.57 20.48
N PRO A 291 5.59 13.40 21.15
CA PRO A 291 5.56 12.12 20.47
C PRO A 291 4.15 11.71 20.05
N ASP A 292 4.04 10.89 19.01
CA ASP A 292 2.77 10.32 18.59
C ASP A 292 2.39 9.12 19.47
N PHE A 293 3.37 8.24 19.73
CA PHE A 293 3.22 7.07 20.58
C PHE A 293 4.37 6.93 21.57
N VAL A 294 4.09 6.35 22.73
CA VAL A 294 5.11 5.92 23.69
C VAL A 294 5.00 4.41 23.84
N PHE A 295 6.09 3.69 23.58
CA PHE A 295 6.17 2.26 23.80
C PHE A 295 7.16 1.96 24.93
N VAL A 296 6.75 1.11 25.87
CA VAL A 296 7.59 0.64 26.98
C VAL A 296 7.66 -0.87 26.94
N LYS A 297 8.86 -1.43 27.01
CA LYS A 297 9.10 -2.87 27.12
C LYS A 297 10.15 -3.12 28.20
N GLY A 298 9.72 -3.63 29.36
CA GLY A 298 10.60 -3.75 30.52
C GLY A 298 11.13 -2.37 30.94
N SER A 299 12.46 -2.19 30.88
CA SER A 299 13.13 -0.92 31.22
C SER A 299 13.36 0.02 30.04
N ASP A 300 13.03 -0.42 28.82
CA ASP A 300 13.24 0.33 27.59
C ASP A 300 12.00 1.13 27.20
N MET A 301 12.20 2.41 26.88
CA MET A 301 11.16 3.31 26.40
C MET A 301 11.53 3.86 25.03
N THR A 302 10.59 3.82 24.08
CA THR A 302 10.73 4.43 22.77
C THR A 302 9.63 5.47 22.56
N LEU A 303 10.05 6.69 22.22
CA LEU A 303 9.19 7.79 21.81
C LEU A 303 9.07 7.76 20.28
N ILE A 304 7.92 7.32 19.77
CA ILE A 304 7.68 7.18 18.32
C ILE A 304 7.07 8.48 17.82
N ILE A 305 7.73 9.10 16.84
CA ILE A 305 7.40 10.44 16.33
C ILE A 305 7.22 10.32 14.82
N ILE A 306 6.05 10.75 14.32
CA ILE A 306 5.82 10.91 12.89
C ILE A 306 6.28 12.32 12.51
N ALA A 307 7.24 12.42 11.59
CA ALA A 307 7.73 13.72 11.16
C ALA A 307 6.62 14.57 10.53
N SER A 308 6.72 15.88 10.69
CA SER A 308 5.86 16.83 9.99
C SER A 308 6.30 16.97 8.54
N GLU A 309 5.33 17.19 7.65
CA GLU A 309 5.60 17.62 6.28
C GLU A 309 6.34 18.97 6.26
N ASN A 310 6.16 19.82 7.27
CA ASN A 310 6.85 21.10 7.37
C ASN A 310 8.28 20.91 7.92
N SER A 311 9.28 21.05 7.03
CA SER A 311 10.70 20.91 7.37
C SER A 311 11.15 21.80 8.53
N TRP A 312 10.58 23.01 8.68
CA TRP A 312 10.90 23.93 9.78
C TRP A 312 10.41 23.45 11.15
N LEU A 313 9.39 22.61 11.19
CA LEU A 313 8.80 22.12 12.44
C LEU A 313 9.47 20.83 12.94
N ARG A 314 10.14 20.07 12.07
CA ARG A 314 10.75 18.76 12.41
C ARG A 314 11.70 18.83 13.60
N ASN A 315 12.56 19.85 13.66
CA ASN A 315 13.50 20.04 14.77
C ASN A 315 12.80 20.34 16.11
N ARG A 316 11.57 20.88 16.08
CA ARG A 316 10.77 21.14 17.29
C ARG A 316 9.97 19.93 17.73
N GLN A 317 9.72 18.97 16.84
CA GLN A 317 9.00 17.74 17.17
C GLN A 317 9.81 16.81 18.08
N LEU A 318 11.13 16.77 17.88
CA LEU A 318 12.01 15.93 18.70
C LEU A 318 12.14 16.49 20.12
N PRO A 319 11.93 15.66 21.16
CA PRO A 319 12.09 16.10 22.53
C PRO A 319 13.55 16.38 22.84
N HIS A 320 13.79 17.46 23.59
CA HIS A 320 15.13 17.78 24.06
C HIS A 320 15.60 16.74 25.08
N ARG A 321 16.92 16.50 25.18
CA ARG A 321 17.52 15.55 26.15
C ARG A 321 16.95 15.69 27.58
N LYS A 322 16.87 16.92 28.11
CA LYS A 322 16.26 17.21 29.43
C LYS A 322 14.81 16.71 29.57
N GLN A 323 14.01 16.76 28.50
CA GLN A 323 12.64 16.25 28.49
C GLN A 323 12.64 14.72 28.52
N MET A 324 13.53 14.07 27.77
CA MET A 324 13.71 12.62 27.80
C MET A 324 14.13 12.12 29.19
N GLU A 325 15.10 12.78 29.84
CA GLU A 325 15.47 12.51 31.25
C GLU A 325 14.28 12.69 32.20
N GLY A 326 13.43 13.70 31.96
CA GLY A 326 12.20 13.91 32.71
C GLY A 326 11.13 12.85 32.46
N ILE A 327 11.04 12.29 31.24
CA ILE A 327 10.16 11.18 30.90
C ILE A 327 10.66 9.90 31.59
N ALA A 328 11.94 9.60 31.48
CA ALA A 328 12.59 8.45 32.12
C ALA A 328 12.34 8.43 33.63
N ARG A 329 12.57 9.56 34.32
CA ARG A 329 12.34 9.67 35.77
C ARG A 329 10.89 9.43 36.15
N ARG A 330 9.95 9.96 35.35
CA ARG A 330 8.51 9.72 35.56
C ARG A 330 8.14 8.27 35.35
N ALA A 331 8.73 7.60 34.36
CA ALA A 331 8.51 6.18 34.14
C ALA A 331 9.03 5.34 35.30
N SER A 332 10.19 5.66 35.87
CA SER A 332 10.67 5.00 37.10
C SER A 332 9.67 5.15 38.25
N PHE A 333 9.11 6.35 38.46
CA PHE A 333 8.11 6.57 39.50
C PHE A 333 6.79 5.81 39.28
N VAL A 334 6.32 5.74 38.03
CA VAL A 334 5.01 5.17 37.70
C VAL A 334 5.08 3.64 37.55
N LEU A 335 6.12 3.13 36.90
CA LEU A 335 6.28 1.72 36.55
C LEU A 335 7.14 0.95 37.56
N GLY A 336 7.77 1.63 38.51
CA GLY A 336 8.64 1.01 39.52
C GLY A 336 9.97 0.48 38.97
N ILE A 337 10.40 0.97 37.80
CA ILE A 337 11.68 0.56 37.18
C ILE A 337 12.83 1.32 37.88
N PRO A 338 13.91 0.64 38.31
CA PRO A 338 15.08 1.29 38.89
C PRO A 338 15.64 2.38 37.96
N PHE A 339 15.95 3.56 38.51
CA PHE A 339 16.48 4.69 37.73
C PHE A 339 17.71 4.30 36.89
N SER A 340 18.60 3.47 37.43
CA SER A 340 19.82 3.01 36.78
C SER A 340 19.60 2.14 35.54
N GLU A 341 18.38 1.65 35.32
CA GLU A 341 18.06 0.69 34.26
C GLU A 341 17.18 1.31 33.16
N VAL A 342 16.58 2.47 33.41
CA VAL A 342 15.68 3.10 32.42
C VAL A 342 16.47 3.66 31.26
N ARG A 343 16.13 3.18 30.06
CA ARG A 343 16.68 3.66 28.80
C ARG A 343 15.58 4.27 27.96
N VAL A 344 15.80 5.47 27.44
CA VAL A 344 14.84 6.18 26.57
C VAL A 344 15.49 6.53 25.26
N ARG A 345 14.77 6.36 24.15
CA ARG A 345 15.21 6.81 22.83
C ARG A 345 14.07 7.39 22.00
N ASN A 346 14.43 8.13 20.97
CA ASN A 346 13.52 8.57 19.95
C ASN A 346 13.50 7.56 18.79
N LEU A 347 12.36 7.49 18.11
CA LEU A 347 12.23 6.87 16.80
C LEU A 347 11.51 7.86 15.89
N LEU A 348 12.19 8.34 14.86
CA LEU A 348 11.62 9.25 13.87
C LEU A 348 11.19 8.48 12.62
N LEU A 349 9.93 8.69 12.21
CA LEU A 349 9.29 8.07 11.05
C LEU A 349 8.97 9.10 9.95
N PRO A 350 8.83 8.69 8.67
CA PRO A 350 8.54 9.61 7.57
C PRO A 350 7.15 10.25 7.71
N PRO A 351 6.91 11.41 7.08
CA PRO A 351 5.70 12.19 7.32
C PRO A 351 4.43 11.59 6.69
N THR A 352 4.52 11.10 5.44
CA THR A 352 3.35 10.76 4.61
C THR A 352 3.25 9.28 4.25
N TYR A 353 4.28 8.49 4.53
CA TYR A 353 4.36 7.06 4.26
C TYR A 353 5.26 6.40 5.31
N LEU A 354 5.40 5.08 5.24
CA LEU A 354 6.29 4.30 6.07
C LEU A 354 7.13 3.37 5.18
N ASP A 355 8.44 3.60 5.13
CA ASP A 355 9.37 2.77 4.36
C ASP A 355 9.65 1.42 5.05
N LYS A 356 10.20 0.47 4.29
CA LYS A 356 10.50 -0.88 4.77
C LYS A 356 11.45 -0.85 5.98
N ASP A 357 12.51 -0.05 5.93
CA ASP A 357 13.52 0.00 6.97
C ASP A 357 12.95 0.57 8.28
N SER A 358 12.05 1.54 8.19
CA SER A 358 11.29 2.03 9.35
C SER A 358 10.41 0.94 9.98
N ILE A 359 9.69 0.13 9.19
CA ILE A 359 8.89 -1.00 9.71
C ILE A 359 9.80 -2.04 10.37
N VAL A 360 10.91 -2.40 9.72
CA VAL A 360 11.88 -3.36 10.26
C VAL A 360 12.47 -2.82 11.57
N ARG A 361 12.84 -1.54 11.65
CA ARG A 361 13.35 -0.91 12.87
C ARG A 361 12.32 -0.92 14.00
N ILE A 362 11.04 -0.67 13.70
CA ILE A 362 9.95 -0.81 14.69
C ILE A 362 9.89 -2.25 15.20
N ASN A 363 9.84 -3.23 14.30
CA ASN A 363 9.70 -4.63 14.69
C ASN A 363 10.91 -5.14 15.47
N GLU A 364 12.12 -4.95 14.94
CA GLU A 364 13.35 -5.49 15.55
C GLU A 364 13.78 -4.67 16.75
N ALA A 365 13.94 -3.35 16.59
CA ALA A 365 14.55 -2.54 17.62
C ALA A 365 13.55 -2.16 18.71
N VAL A 366 12.32 -1.77 18.37
CA VAL A 366 11.32 -1.29 19.35
C VAL A 366 10.60 -2.44 20.01
N LEU A 367 10.00 -3.31 19.20
CA LEU A 367 9.16 -4.40 19.69
C LEU A 367 9.97 -5.64 20.05
N GLY A 368 11.22 -5.75 19.60
CA GLY A 368 12.11 -6.90 19.88
C GLY A 368 11.59 -8.19 19.27
N LEU A 369 11.08 -8.15 18.04
CA LEU A 369 10.48 -9.29 17.36
C LEU A 369 11.54 -10.12 16.65
N SER A 370 11.53 -11.42 16.86
CA SER A 370 12.26 -12.34 16.01
C SER A 370 11.75 -12.28 14.57
N LYS A 371 12.60 -12.66 13.60
CA LYS A 371 12.21 -12.70 12.18
C LYS A 371 11.04 -13.66 11.93
N GLU A 372 10.93 -14.74 12.70
CA GLU A 372 9.83 -15.69 12.61
C GLU A 372 8.51 -15.07 13.08
N GLU A 373 8.50 -14.37 14.22
CA GLU A 373 7.30 -13.65 14.69
C GLU A 373 6.87 -12.57 13.69
N GLN A 374 7.82 -11.85 13.09
CA GLN A 374 7.51 -10.85 12.06
C GLN A 374 6.84 -11.48 10.83
N ARG A 375 7.36 -12.62 10.35
CA ARG A 375 6.76 -13.35 9.22
C ARG A 375 5.34 -13.83 9.53
N ASN A 376 5.09 -14.26 10.77
CA ASN A 376 3.77 -14.74 11.19
C ASN A 376 2.76 -13.59 11.32
N LEU A 377 3.17 -12.45 11.87
CA LEU A 377 2.27 -11.32 12.14
C LEU A 377 2.09 -10.37 10.95
N ALA A 378 3.10 -10.25 10.09
CA ALA A 378 3.12 -9.41 8.90
C ALA A 378 3.78 -10.14 7.71
N PRO A 379 3.13 -11.20 7.17
CA PRO A 379 3.69 -11.99 6.06
C PRO A 379 3.95 -11.18 4.79
N TRP A 380 3.24 -10.06 4.62
CA TRP A 380 3.42 -9.14 3.50
C TRP A 380 4.72 -8.33 3.55
N LEU A 381 5.41 -8.25 4.69
CA LEU A 381 6.60 -7.41 4.86
C LEU A 381 7.76 -7.80 3.92
N GLU A 382 7.87 -9.08 3.56
CA GLU A 382 8.88 -9.55 2.62
C GLU A 382 8.70 -8.94 1.22
N MET A 383 7.44 -8.78 0.79
CA MET A 383 7.05 -8.19 -0.49
C MET A 383 7.02 -6.65 -0.46
N TYR A 384 7.11 -6.04 0.72
CA TYR A 384 7.11 -4.59 0.88
C TYR A 384 8.45 -4.00 0.43
N GLN A 385 8.42 -3.09 -0.55
CA GLN A 385 9.60 -2.53 -1.22
C GLN A 385 9.64 -0.99 -1.18
N LYS A 386 8.81 -0.35 -0.33
CA LYS A 386 8.81 1.11 -0.21
C LYS A 386 10.12 1.57 0.43
N GLU A 387 10.83 2.44 -0.27
CA GLU A 387 12.03 3.11 0.22
C GLU A 387 11.73 4.59 0.53
N LEU A 388 12.65 5.23 1.24
CA LEU A 388 12.62 6.67 1.46
C LEU A 388 12.72 7.42 0.11
N ASP A 389 11.87 8.42 -0.08
CA ASP A 389 11.94 9.29 -1.25
C ASP A 389 13.25 10.10 -1.22
N SER A 390 14.04 9.99 -2.29
CA SER A 390 15.32 10.65 -2.44
C SER A 390 15.23 12.18 -2.43
N LYS A 391 14.02 12.73 -2.61
CA LYS A 391 13.77 14.18 -2.60
C LYS A 391 13.78 14.79 -1.19
N ASP A 392 13.51 14.02 -0.13
CA ASP A 392 13.43 14.54 1.25
C ASP A 392 14.77 14.39 1.99
N VAL A 393 15.82 15.02 1.44
CA VAL A 393 17.21 14.94 1.94
C VAL A 393 17.30 15.39 3.40
N ASP A 394 16.55 16.43 3.76
CA ASP A 394 16.50 17.04 5.08
C ASP A 394 15.96 16.03 6.11
N PHE A 395 14.87 15.33 5.78
CA PHE A 395 14.31 14.29 6.62
C PHE A 395 15.28 13.11 6.75
N CYS A 396 15.85 12.63 5.64
CA CYS A 396 16.79 11.52 5.66
C CYS A 396 17.98 11.79 6.60
N SER A 397 18.51 13.02 6.58
CA SER A 397 19.62 13.43 7.45
C SER A 397 19.21 13.43 8.93
N LEU A 398 18.05 14.02 9.25
CA LEU A 398 17.51 14.07 10.62
C LEU A 398 17.14 12.68 11.16
N MET A 399 16.54 11.85 10.32
CA MET A 399 16.17 10.47 10.65
C MET A 399 17.41 9.65 10.96
N LYS A 400 18.47 9.79 10.17
CA LYS A 400 19.74 9.10 10.41
C LYS A 400 20.34 9.51 11.75
N SER A 401 20.49 10.81 12.02
CA SER A 401 21.07 11.28 13.29
C SER A 401 20.25 10.88 14.50
N THR A 402 18.91 10.84 14.38
CA THR A 402 18.01 10.48 15.48
C THR A 402 17.98 8.97 15.74
N ASN A 403 17.90 8.15 14.69
CA ASN A 403 17.72 6.71 14.83
C ASN A 403 19.03 5.95 15.09
N GLU A 404 20.18 6.56 14.80
CA GLU A 404 21.52 6.07 15.19
C GLU A 404 21.96 6.63 16.56
N GLU A 405 21.16 7.48 17.21
CA GLU A 405 21.46 7.99 18.55
C GLU A 405 21.43 6.85 19.59
N GLU A 406 22.44 6.83 20.46
CA GLU A 406 22.53 5.86 21.56
C GLU A 406 21.36 6.03 22.54
N TRP A 407 21.03 4.94 23.24
CA TRP A 407 20.01 5.00 24.28
C TRP A 407 20.40 6.00 25.36
N LEU A 408 19.48 6.92 25.69
CA LEU A 408 19.66 7.81 26.83
C LEU A 408 19.35 7.04 28.10
N THR A 409 20.40 6.75 28.87
CA THR A 409 20.30 6.18 30.22
C THR A 409 20.30 7.30 31.27
N LEU A 410 19.52 7.13 32.33
CA LEU A 410 19.48 8.05 33.47
C LEU A 410 20.72 8.01 34.36
#